data_AF-A0A942QNB4-F1
#
_entry.id   AF-A0A942QNB4-F1
#
_cell.length_a   1.000
_cell.length_b   1.000
_cell.length_c   1.000
_cell.angle_alpha   90.00
_cell.angle_beta   90.00
_cell.angle_gamma   90.00
#
_symmetry.space_group_name_H-M   'P 1'
#
loop_
_entity.id
_entity.type
_entity.pdbx_description
1 polymer ?
#
loop_
_entity_poly.entity_id
_entity_poly.type
_entity_poly.pdbx_seq_one_letter_code
_entity_poly.pdbx_strand_id
1 'polypeptide(L)'
;MVLRLLLIGLMLALALGFCSGEAFASMLHLEGGIANEQDYREVFWLTGRPILLTGSVRETITTGRDGSVTYRLTYTNLGNQEHKIAVTRTLTFVTTQEPKDNQQISVTRLTSYRETISVDKDRYVLEDYQFAHSAIADRQPVVGYHSANWTARKTYNLNRNAGRVVVETWGSSVGYRHNWGETATHRIDGTVNFTGKVTAGNSQQESSWAGSFQLMLSNNHSRRLEYQPNLPSQISFAGGYLEVRQDTGTLQYTSNLPDLENGLVQDSRRLQSTGSHQLTGLPRQKRLPVPLLRDIQGHWAMEDVLSLASLGAFPGAGAYFGPRLPMLRGDFAAALVTVTGLSLPQPPAAPRRGARAAPEPEQPIFADVPITDTFYRHYQAVFQAGLMQGTGPGLFSPQQALTRAQAITILVRALGLKHTDLATQGQTPFRDDAAIPPWARDAVTVGYRLGLVMGNEDGFVLPNQVLSRAEASALLSRFIRYLQTEMKAEYRERILHFR
;
A
#
# COMPACT_ATOMS: atom_id res chain seq x y z
N MET A 1 -30.29 -40.65 31.39
CA MET A 1 -29.13 -41.00 30.55
C MET A 1 -29.19 -40.13 29.29
N VAL A 2 -28.22 -39.20 29.20
CA VAL A 2 -27.82 -38.38 28.03
C VAL A 2 -28.83 -37.39 27.44
N LEU A 3 -28.67 -36.16 27.94
CA LEU A 3 -28.93 -34.85 27.36
C LEU A 3 -28.20 -34.67 26.01
N ARG A 4 -28.89 -34.22 24.95
CA ARG A 4 -28.25 -33.59 23.77
C ARG A 4 -28.93 -32.24 23.49
N LEU A 5 -28.41 -31.20 24.15
CA LEU A 5 -28.60 -29.81 23.77
C LEU A 5 -27.69 -29.53 22.55
N LEU A 6 -28.30 -29.20 21.41
CA LEU A 6 -27.62 -28.61 20.27
C LEU A 6 -27.82 -27.08 20.39
N LEU A 7 -26.78 -26.40 20.88
CA LEU A 7 -26.67 -24.94 20.82
C LEU A 7 -26.58 -24.51 19.36
N ILE A 8 -27.65 -23.93 18.82
CA ILE A 8 -27.61 -23.17 17.57
C ILE A 8 -27.34 -21.71 17.96
N GLY A 9 -26.07 -21.33 17.89
CA GLY A 9 -25.64 -19.94 18.05
C GLY A 9 -26.13 -19.10 16.87
N LEU A 10 -27.14 -18.28 17.12
CA LEU A 10 -27.72 -17.31 16.22
C LEU A 10 -26.67 -16.24 15.84
N MET A 11 -26.02 -16.39 14.69
CA MET A 11 -25.20 -15.33 14.08
C MET A 11 -26.14 -14.29 13.45
N LEU A 12 -26.40 -13.22 14.19
CA LEU A 12 -27.07 -12.01 13.71
C LEU A 12 -26.09 -11.24 12.80
N ALA A 13 -25.99 -11.65 11.53
CA ALA A 13 -25.31 -10.89 10.49
C ALA A 13 -26.23 -9.74 10.04
N LEU A 14 -26.01 -8.56 10.62
CA LEU A 14 -26.57 -7.30 10.17
C LEU A 14 -25.96 -6.98 8.80
N ALA A 15 -26.82 -6.85 7.80
CA ALA A 15 -26.45 -6.44 6.45
C ALA A 15 -26.13 -4.95 6.45
N LEU A 16 -24.84 -4.62 6.50
CA LEU A 16 -24.30 -3.36 5.98
C LEU A 16 -23.58 -3.71 4.68
N GLY A 17 -23.96 -3.04 3.60
CA GLY A 17 -23.35 -3.19 2.29
C GLY A 17 -21.83 -3.06 2.38
N PHE A 18 -21.16 -3.98 1.72
CA PHE A 18 -19.71 -4.06 1.63
C PHE A 18 -19.11 -2.73 1.15
N CYS A 19 -18.49 -2.00 2.07
CA CYS A 19 -17.12 -1.60 1.86
C CYS A 19 -16.34 -2.44 2.86
N SER A 20 -15.76 -3.55 2.43
CA SER A 20 -14.67 -4.17 3.19
C SER A 20 -13.58 -3.12 3.25
N GLY A 21 -13.61 -2.30 4.29
CA GLY A 21 -12.51 -1.43 4.65
C GLY A 21 -11.36 -2.38 4.98
N GLU A 22 -10.57 -2.72 3.97
CA GLU A 22 -9.18 -2.98 4.25
C GLU A 22 -8.68 -1.68 4.89
N ALA A 23 -8.57 -1.71 6.21
CA ALA A 23 -7.72 -0.76 6.89
C ALA A 23 -6.39 -0.73 6.11
N PHE A 24 -5.76 0.43 6.04
CA PHE A 24 -4.33 0.48 5.72
C PHE A 24 -3.61 -0.25 6.87
N ALA A 25 -3.63 -1.57 6.79
CA ALA A 25 -3.20 -2.52 7.81
C ALA A 25 -1.73 -2.86 7.61
N SER A 26 -0.95 -1.97 7.01
CA SER A 26 0.47 -1.90 7.33
C SER A 26 0.62 -0.82 8.41
N MET A 27 0.09 -1.11 9.61
CA MET A 27 0.62 -0.49 10.83
C MET A 27 2.03 -1.02 10.99
N LEU A 28 2.93 -0.46 10.19
CA LEU A 28 4.35 -0.69 10.23
C LEU A 28 4.75 -0.61 11.69
N HIS A 29 5.47 -1.63 12.15
CA HIS A 29 5.87 -1.81 13.54
C HIS A 29 6.33 -0.48 14.14
N LEU A 30 5.43 0.19 14.86
CA LEU A 30 5.65 1.52 15.45
C LEU A 30 6.83 1.49 16.44
N GLU A 31 7.25 0.29 16.83
CA GLU A 31 8.46 -0.01 17.59
C GLU A 31 9.77 0.20 16.82
N GLY A 32 9.72 0.48 15.51
CA GLY A 32 10.91 0.88 14.74
C GLY A 32 11.53 -0.23 13.87
N GLY A 33 10.78 -1.26 13.48
CA GLY A 33 11.32 -2.43 12.78
C GLY A 33 10.73 -2.73 11.39
N ILE A 34 11.43 -3.59 10.65
CA ILE A 34 11.05 -4.11 9.33
C ILE A 34 10.76 -5.61 9.41
N ALA A 35 9.84 -6.09 8.58
CA ALA A 35 9.43 -7.49 8.53
C ALA A 35 9.28 -7.98 7.07
N ASN A 36 9.45 -9.28 6.87
CA ASN A 36 8.97 -10.01 5.70
C ASN A 36 8.04 -11.16 6.17
N GLU A 37 7.80 -12.18 5.35
CA GLU A 37 6.88 -13.27 5.69
C GLU A 37 7.34 -14.14 6.88
N GLN A 38 8.63 -14.08 7.25
CA GLN A 38 9.23 -14.97 8.27
C GLN A 38 10.02 -14.22 9.34
N ASP A 39 10.76 -13.19 8.92
CA ASP A 39 11.76 -12.51 9.72
C ASP A 39 11.29 -11.12 10.13
N TYR A 40 11.79 -10.67 11.27
CA TYR A 40 11.66 -9.33 11.81
C TYR A 40 13.03 -8.81 12.23
N ARG A 41 13.28 -7.51 11.99
CA ARG A 41 14.50 -6.82 12.40
C ARG A 41 14.20 -5.45 12.97
N GLU A 42 14.86 -5.10 14.08
CA GLU A 42 14.80 -3.76 14.67
C GLU A 42 16.17 -3.35 15.26
N VAL A 43 16.39 -2.05 15.41
CA VAL A 43 17.60 -1.54 16.06
C VAL A 43 17.31 -1.27 17.53
N PHE A 44 18.18 -1.80 18.38
CA PHE A 44 18.15 -1.66 19.83
C PHE A 44 19.13 -0.60 20.31
N TRP A 45 18.69 0.21 21.28
CA TRP A 45 19.37 1.45 21.67
C TRP A 45 19.92 1.46 23.10
N LEU A 46 19.47 0.55 23.98
CA LEU A 46 19.71 0.69 25.43
C LEU A 46 21.15 0.37 25.86
N THR A 47 21.97 -0.23 24.99
CA THR A 47 23.37 -0.54 25.30
C THR A 47 24.33 0.62 25.06
N GLY A 48 23.84 1.79 24.59
CA GLY A 48 24.68 2.92 24.19
C GLY A 48 25.29 2.77 22.79
N ARG A 49 25.07 1.63 22.12
CA ARG A 49 25.43 1.41 20.72
C ARG A 49 24.23 0.81 19.97
N PRO A 50 24.02 1.16 18.70
CA PRO A 50 22.96 0.53 17.91
C PRO A 50 23.28 -0.96 17.71
N ILE A 51 22.37 -1.83 18.14
CA ILE A 51 22.50 -3.28 17.94
C ILE A 51 21.29 -3.77 17.15
N LEU A 52 21.54 -4.49 16.06
CA LEU A 52 20.46 -5.12 15.30
C LEU A 52 19.93 -6.35 16.07
N LEU A 53 18.63 -6.35 16.35
CA LEU A 53 17.91 -7.52 16.82
C LEU A 53 17.22 -8.21 15.66
N THR A 54 17.15 -9.53 15.74
CA THR A 54 16.44 -10.38 14.77
C THR A 54 15.46 -11.26 15.50
N GLY A 55 14.32 -11.57 14.88
CA GLY A 55 13.33 -12.49 15.39
C GLY A 55 12.22 -12.71 14.37
N SER A 56 11.02 -13.02 14.83
CA SER A 56 9.82 -13.05 14.00
C SER A 56 8.66 -12.32 14.68
N VAL A 57 7.71 -11.87 13.87
CA VAL A 57 6.50 -11.20 14.34
C VAL A 57 5.28 -11.86 13.73
N ARG A 58 4.28 -12.14 14.57
CA ARG A 58 2.97 -12.61 14.13
C ARG A 58 1.93 -11.55 14.43
N GLU A 59 1.20 -11.18 13.39
CA GLU A 59 0.07 -10.27 13.47
C GLU A 59 -1.26 -11.04 13.38
N THR A 60 -2.19 -10.68 14.25
CA THR A 60 -3.59 -11.13 14.19
C THR A 60 -4.49 -9.91 14.12
N ILE A 61 -5.39 -9.88 13.14
CA ILE A 61 -6.33 -8.79 12.91
C ILE A 61 -7.75 -9.30 13.15
N THR A 62 -8.50 -8.61 14.00
CA THR A 62 -9.90 -8.93 14.30
C THR A 62 -10.76 -7.67 14.14
N THR A 63 -11.88 -7.78 13.43
CA THR A 63 -12.84 -6.67 13.28
C THR A 63 -13.99 -6.84 14.25
N GLY A 64 -14.26 -5.83 15.07
CA GLY A 64 -15.37 -5.76 16.00
C GLY A 64 -16.70 -5.46 15.30
N ARG A 65 -17.82 -5.73 16.00
CA ARG A 65 -19.17 -5.44 15.48
C ARG A 65 -19.46 -3.95 15.34
N ASP A 66 -18.73 -3.14 16.09
CA ASP A 66 -18.75 -1.67 16.07
C ASP A 66 -17.86 -1.08 14.95
N GLY A 67 -17.25 -1.94 14.12
CA GLY A 67 -16.33 -1.52 13.06
C GLY A 67 -14.92 -1.21 13.55
N SER A 68 -14.63 -1.34 14.84
CA SER A 68 -13.26 -1.19 15.36
C SER A 68 -12.37 -2.34 14.87
N VAL A 69 -11.10 -2.04 14.59
CA VAL A 69 -10.12 -3.06 14.16
C VAL A 69 -9.09 -3.25 15.26
N THR A 70 -8.98 -4.48 15.76
CA THR A 70 -8.01 -4.87 16.77
C THR A 70 -6.82 -5.56 16.12
N TYR A 71 -5.62 -5.09 16.41
CA TYR A 71 -4.35 -5.66 15.97
C TYR A 71 -3.63 -6.23 17.16
N ARG A 72 -3.19 -7.49 17.09
CA ARG A 72 -2.33 -8.09 18.10
C ARG A 72 -1.02 -8.53 17.47
N LEU A 73 0.09 -8.00 17.97
CA LEU A 73 1.44 -8.37 17.54
C LEU A 73 2.12 -9.18 18.63
N THR A 74 2.65 -10.33 18.25
CA THR A 74 3.45 -11.21 19.12
C THR A 74 4.83 -11.41 18.52
N TYR A 75 5.88 -11.03 19.25
CA TYR A 75 7.26 -11.19 18.80
C TYR A 75 7.87 -12.44 19.42
N THR A 76 8.57 -13.21 18.60
CA THR A 76 9.17 -14.49 19.02
C THR A 76 10.65 -14.49 18.68
N ASN A 77 11.47 -15.00 19.60
CA ASN A 77 12.93 -15.09 19.46
C ASN A 77 13.61 -13.77 19.08
N LEU A 78 13.03 -12.63 19.50
CA LEU A 78 13.59 -11.32 19.20
C LEU A 78 14.80 -11.05 20.10
N GLY A 79 15.98 -10.87 19.50
CA GLY A 79 17.20 -10.64 20.27
C GLY A 79 18.46 -10.62 19.44
N ASN A 80 19.60 -10.67 20.14
CA ASN A 80 20.92 -10.79 19.57
C ASN A 80 21.78 -11.64 20.50
N GLN A 81 22.24 -12.81 20.03
CA GLN A 81 22.97 -13.77 20.88
C GLN A 81 24.38 -13.29 21.22
N GLU A 82 25.08 -12.64 20.29
CA GLU A 82 26.44 -12.13 20.48
C GLU A 82 26.49 -11.09 21.62
N HIS A 83 25.48 -10.21 21.66
CA HIS A 83 25.35 -9.21 22.71
C HIS A 83 24.49 -9.65 23.90
N LYS A 84 24.06 -10.92 23.94
CA LYS A 84 23.20 -11.50 24.99
C LYS A 84 21.93 -10.68 25.26
N ILE A 85 21.28 -10.24 24.19
CA ILE A 85 20.04 -9.47 24.24
C ILE A 85 18.86 -10.40 23.91
N ALA A 86 17.82 -10.35 24.73
CA ALA A 86 16.55 -11.02 24.45
C ALA A 86 15.38 -10.09 24.78
N VAL A 87 14.39 -10.04 23.91
CA VAL A 87 13.18 -9.24 24.03
C VAL A 87 11.95 -10.13 23.91
N THR A 88 11.10 -10.11 24.93
CA THR A 88 9.77 -10.73 24.88
C THR A 88 8.75 -9.61 24.78
N ARG A 89 8.01 -9.57 23.68
CA ARG A 89 7.08 -8.47 23.37
C ARG A 89 5.73 -8.97 22.90
N THR A 90 4.65 -8.41 23.44
CA THR A 90 3.30 -8.56 22.93
C THR A 90 2.53 -7.26 23.13
N LEU A 91 1.89 -6.78 22.08
CA LEU A 91 1.06 -5.59 22.14
C LEU A 91 -0.21 -5.72 21.33
N THR A 92 -1.24 -5.00 21.78
CA THR A 92 -2.57 -4.98 21.18
C THR A 92 -3.02 -3.55 20.99
N PHE A 93 -3.34 -3.19 19.75
CA PHE A 93 -3.92 -1.90 19.39
C PHE A 93 -5.38 -2.06 18.98
N VAL A 94 -6.17 -1.02 19.22
CA VAL A 94 -7.51 -0.89 18.68
C VAL A 94 -7.59 0.40 17.90
N THR A 95 -8.10 0.30 16.67
CA THR A 95 -8.28 1.43 15.78
C THR A 95 -9.77 1.66 15.55
N THR A 96 -10.21 2.88 15.83
CA THR A 96 -11.54 3.38 15.50
C THR A 96 -11.45 4.23 14.25
N GLN A 97 -12.45 4.13 13.38
CA GLN A 97 -12.45 4.80 12.09
C GLN A 97 -13.69 5.68 11.95
N GLU A 98 -13.50 6.89 11.44
CA GLU A 98 -14.55 7.86 11.14
C GLU A 98 -14.47 8.21 9.65
N PRO A 99 -15.45 7.80 8.83
CA PRO A 99 -15.51 8.18 7.43
C PRO A 99 -15.96 9.64 7.30
N LYS A 100 -15.32 10.38 6.39
CA LYS A 100 -15.70 11.74 6.03
C LYS A 100 -15.44 11.95 4.53
N ASP A 101 -16.51 11.94 3.74
CA ASP A 101 -16.44 11.99 2.28
C ASP A 101 -15.54 10.85 1.73
N ASN A 102 -14.52 11.17 0.92
CA ASN A 102 -13.52 10.21 0.43
C ASN A 102 -12.39 9.94 1.44
N GLN A 103 -12.38 10.66 2.56
CA GLN A 103 -11.38 10.52 3.60
C GLN A 103 -11.88 9.58 4.70
N GLN A 104 -10.91 8.96 5.36
CA GLN A 104 -11.14 8.16 6.54
C GLN A 104 -10.12 8.58 7.59
N ILE A 105 -10.63 9.14 8.69
CA ILE A 105 -9.80 9.43 9.85
C ILE A 105 -9.79 8.19 10.72
N SER A 106 -8.62 7.85 11.24
CA SER A 106 -8.44 6.72 12.13
C SER A 106 -7.63 7.12 13.34
N VAL A 107 -8.10 6.70 14.50
CA VAL A 107 -7.41 6.92 15.77
C VAL A 107 -7.07 5.57 16.34
N THR A 108 -5.79 5.35 16.64
CA THR A 108 -5.29 4.09 17.17
C THR A 108 -4.87 4.28 18.60
N ARG A 109 -5.35 3.38 19.46
CA ARG A 109 -5.02 3.34 20.88
C ARG A 109 -4.40 2.00 21.22
N LEU A 110 -3.45 2.02 22.15
CA LEU A 110 -2.80 0.83 22.66
C LEU A 110 -3.61 0.31 23.86
N THR A 111 -4.17 -0.89 23.76
CA THR A 111 -5.02 -1.49 24.81
C THR A 111 -4.23 -2.43 25.73
N SER A 112 -3.13 -2.99 25.24
CA SER A 112 -2.22 -3.80 26.06
C SER A 112 -0.82 -3.73 25.49
N TYR A 113 0.18 -3.57 26.36
CA TYR A 113 1.59 -3.72 26.01
C TYR A 113 2.32 -4.43 27.14
N ARG A 114 2.88 -5.60 26.84
CA ARG A 114 3.84 -6.30 27.69
C ARG A 114 5.17 -6.41 26.98
N GLU A 115 6.21 -5.94 27.65
CA GLU A 115 7.58 -6.08 27.19
C GLU A 115 8.52 -6.41 28.35
N THR A 116 9.45 -7.32 28.11
CA THR A 116 10.59 -7.58 28.98
C THR A 116 11.83 -7.71 28.11
N ILE A 117 12.86 -6.95 28.47
CA ILE A 117 14.15 -6.94 27.79
C ILE A 117 15.19 -7.48 28.78
N SER A 118 16.05 -8.36 28.31
CA SER A 118 17.21 -8.84 29.06
C SER A 118 18.47 -8.49 28.28
N VAL A 119 19.46 -7.91 28.96
CA VAL A 119 20.78 -7.56 28.41
C VAL A 119 21.82 -8.12 29.37
N ASP A 120 22.48 -9.21 28.99
CA ASP A 120 23.36 -9.99 29.89
C ASP A 120 22.64 -10.36 31.20
N LYS A 121 22.97 -9.71 32.33
CA LYS A 121 22.35 -9.95 33.65
C LYS A 121 21.22 -8.97 33.97
N ASP A 122 21.13 -7.88 33.24
CA ASP A 122 20.18 -6.81 33.50
C ASP A 122 18.83 -7.10 32.87
N ARG A 123 17.76 -6.82 33.62
CA ARG A 123 16.39 -7.05 33.20
C ARG A 123 15.59 -5.77 33.29
N TYR A 124 15.03 -5.35 32.15
CA TYR A 124 14.16 -4.20 32.01
C TYR A 124 12.72 -4.68 31.81
N VAL A 125 11.81 -4.25 32.66
CA VAL A 125 10.38 -4.58 32.57
C VAL A 125 9.62 -3.30 32.28
N LEU A 126 8.78 -3.32 31.25
CA LEU A 126 7.89 -2.20 30.92
C LEU A 126 6.88 -2.00 32.05
N GLU A 127 6.87 -0.82 32.66
CA GLU A 127 5.95 -0.44 33.74
C GLU A 127 4.81 0.44 33.24
N ASP A 128 5.14 1.42 32.40
CA ASP A 128 4.19 2.39 31.88
C ASP A 128 4.41 2.59 30.37
N TYR A 129 3.30 2.80 29.68
CA TYR A 129 3.32 3.14 28.27
C TYR A 129 2.23 4.16 27.94
N GLN A 130 2.57 5.11 27.09
CA GLN A 130 1.65 6.10 26.54
C GLN A 130 1.77 6.06 25.03
N PHE A 131 0.64 6.17 24.34
CA PHE A 131 0.60 6.09 22.90
C PHE A 131 -0.56 6.92 22.36
N ALA A 132 -0.27 7.77 21.38
CA ALA A 132 -1.26 8.48 20.60
C ALA A 132 -0.91 8.36 19.13
N HIS A 133 -1.88 7.98 18.32
CA HIS A 133 -1.73 7.87 16.88
C HIS A 133 -3.02 8.31 16.19
N SER A 134 -2.84 9.14 15.17
CA SER A 134 -3.90 9.59 14.28
C SER A 134 -3.41 9.44 12.84
N ALA A 135 -4.27 8.90 11.99
CA ALA A 135 -4.00 8.79 10.57
C ALA A 135 -5.21 9.24 9.75
N ILE A 136 -4.93 9.87 8.63
CA ILE A 136 -5.90 10.14 7.58
C ILE A 136 -5.55 9.28 6.38
N ALA A 137 -6.56 8.61 5.84
CA ALA A 137 -6.49 7.97 4.55
C ALA A 137 -7.40 8.70 3.58
N ASP A 138 -6.88 9.11 2.42
CA ASP A 138 -7.66 9.64 1.32
C ASP A 138 -7.83 8.54 0.26
N ARG A 139 -9.08 8.10 0.08
CA ARG A 139 -9.42 7.01 -0.84
C ARG A 139 -9.79 7.62 -2.19
N GLN A 140 -8.77 7.82 -3.02
CA GLN A 140 -9.02 8.06 -4.43
C GLN A 140 -9.41 6.73 -5.11
N PRO A 141 -10.10 6.77 -6.26
CA PRO A 141 -10.73 5.58 -6.84
C PRO A 141 -9.80 4.38 -7.06
N VAL A 142 -8.52 4.62 -7.38
CA VAL A 142 -7.52 3.55 -7.64
C VAL A 142 -6.32 3.61 -6.71
N VAL A 143 -5.95 4.81 -6.27
CA VAL A 143 -4.82 5.02 -5.37
C VAL A 143 -5.34 5.49 -4.02
N GLY A 144 -5.06 4.73 -2.98
CA GLY A 144 -5.30 5.17 -1.62
C GLY A 144 -4.04 5.84 -1.08
N TYR A 145 -4.16 7.06 -0.56
CA TYR A 145 -3.07 7.79 0.09
C TYR A 145 -3.28 7.77 1.60
N HIS A 146 -2.20 7.72 2.37
CA HIS A 146 -2.28 7.83 3.82
C HIS A 146 -1.18 8.72 4.39
N SER A 147 -1.52 9.39 5.47
CA SER A 147 -0.60 10.16 6.30
C SER A 147 -0.97 9.93 7.76
N ALA A 148 0.02 9.72 8.61
CA ALA A 148 -0.17 9.54 10.03
C ALA A 148 0.88 10.28 10.84
N ASN A 149 0.54 10.57 12.08
CA ASN A 149 1.46 11.05 13.09
C ASN A 149 1.22 10.30 14.39
N TRP A 150 2.29 10.12 15.15
CA TRP A 150 2.20 9.41 16.41
C TRP A 150 3.27 9.84 17.40
N THR A 151 2.99 9.56 18.67
CA THR A 151 3.93 9.69 19.78
C THR A 151 3.75 8.52 20.73
N ALA A 152 4.85 8.07 21.31
CA ALA A 152 4.85 7.06 22.34
C ALA A 152 5.89 7.39 23.41
N ARG A 153 5.59 6.94 24.62
CA ARG A 153 6.52 6.95 25.75
C ARG A 153 6.48 5.60 26.42
N LYS A 154 7.64 5.01 26.68
CA LYS A 154 7.81 3.74 27.38
C LYS A 154 8.69 3.97 28.60
N THR A 155 8.23 3.55 29.77
CA THR A 155 9.00 3.60 31.01
C THR A 155 9.30 2.19 31.46
N TYR A 156 10.58 1.86 31.59
CA TYR A 156 11.05 0.57 32.07
C TYR A 156 11.69 0.71 33.44
N ASN A 157 11.50 -0.32 34.26
CA ASN A 157 12.22 -0.51 35.50
C ASN A 157 13.31 -1.56 35.32
N LEU A 158 14.53 -1.17 35.69
CA LEU A 158 15.71 -2.02 35.69
C LEU A 158 15.82 -2.76 37.03
N ASN A 159 15.93 -4.09 36.96
CA ASN A 159 16.21 -4.97 38.11
C ASN A 159 15.33 -4.67 39.34
N ARG A 160 14.01 -4.57 39.10
CA ARG A 160 12.94 -4.29 40.06
C ARG A 160 12.94 -2.90 40.71
N ASN A 161 14.07 -2.22 40.88
CA ASN A 161 14.16 -0.82 41.35
C ASN A 161 15.57 -0.22 41.25
N ALA A 162 16.49 -0.86 40.51
CA ALA A 162 17.86 -0.36 40.40
C ALA A 162 17.94 0.90 39.55
N GLY A 163 17.07 1.06 38.56
CA GLY A 163 17.02 2.27 37.74
C GLY A 163 15.78 2.34 36.87
N ARG A 164 15.67 3.45 36.15
CA ARG A 164 14.56 3.76 35.24
C ARG A 164 15.11 4.10 33.86
N VAL A 165 14.52 3.51 32.83
CA VAL A 165 14.73 3.90 31.43
C VAL A 165 13.44 4.52 30.91
N VAL A 166 13.52 5.68 30.29
CA VAL A 166 12.40 6.30 29.57
C VAL A 166 12.79 6.40 28.10
N VAL A 167 12.00 5.79 27.23
CA VAL A 167 12.13 5.91 25.78
C VAL A 167 10.95 6.70 25.26
N GLU A 168 11.21 7.85 24.64
CA GLU A 168 10.19 8.66 23.97
C GLU A 168 10.45 8.61 22.47
N THR A 169 9.39 8.41 21.71
CA THR A 169 9.46 8.35 20.24
C THR A 169 8.30 9.11 19.64
N TRP A 170 8.54 9.85 18.59
CA TRP A 170 7.50 10.51 17.82
C TRP A 170 7.85 10.43 16.35
N GLY A 171 6.83 10.54 15.52
CA GLY A 171 7.06 10.36 14.11
C GLY A 171 5.86 10.66 13.25
N SER A 172 6.12 10.52 11.97
CA SER A 172 5.10 10.57 10.93
C SER A 172 5.28 9.38 10.00
N SER A 173 4.20 9.00 9.35
CA SER A 173 4.25 8.10 8.22
C SER A 173 3.44 8.66 7.07
N VAL A 174 3.89 8.35 5.86
CA VAL A 174 3.14 8.61 4.65
C VAL A 174 3.30 7.43 3.72
N GLY A 175 2.32 7.27 2.85
CA GLY A 175 2.40 6.22 1.86
C GLY A 175 1.18 6.16 0.97
N TYR A 176 1.17 5.11 0.16
CA TYR A 176 0.13 4.87 -0.82
C TYR A 176 -0.12 3.36 -0.98
N ARG A 177 -1.29 3.01 -1.50
CA ARG A 177 -1.66 1.65 -1.92
C ARG A 177 -2.44 1.69 -3.23
N HIS A 178 -2.12 0.79 -4.15
CA HIS A 178 -2.89 0.49 -5.35
C HIS A 178 -2.61 -0.95 -5.81
N ASN A 179 -3.29 -1.39 -6.89
CA ASN A 179 -3.21 -2.77 -7.40
C ASN A 179 -1.81 -3.24 -7.87
N TRP A 180 -0.85 -2.32 -8.02
CA TRP A 180 0.50 -2.59 -8.50
C TRP A 180 1.58 -2.42 -7.43
N GLY A 181 1.21 -1.93 -6.25
CA GLY A 181 2.14 -1.78 -5.15
C GLY A 181 1.60 -0.94 -3.99
N GLU A 182 2.32 -1.04 -2.90
CA GLU A 182 2.12 -0.25 -1.69
C GLU A 182 3.48 0.17 -1.16
N THR A 183 3.58 1.41 -0.72
CA THR A 183 4.74 1.88 0.03
C THR A 183 4.26 2.60 1.26
N ALA A 184 4.82 2.25 2.41
CA ALA A 184 4.65 2.97 3.67
C ALA A 184 6.04 3.36 4.18
N THR A 185 6.24 4.65 4.43
CA THR A 185 7.51 5.17 4.95
C THR A 185 7.27 5.86 6.27
N HIS A 186 8.11 5.57 7.26
CA HIS A 186 8.02 6.09 8.62
C HIS A 186 9.29 6.83 8.97
N ARG A 187 9.16 8.06 9.45
CA ARG A 187 10.23 8.79 10.11
C ARG A 187 9.93 8.78 11.61
N ILE A 188 10.87 8.26 12.38
CA ILE A 188 10.75 8.16 13.84
C ILE A 188 11.96 8.85 14.45
N ASP A 189 11.73 9.87 15.25
CA ASP A 189 12.75 10.41 16.14
C ASP A 189 12.51 9.83 17.54
N GLY A 190 13.57 9.67 18.31
CA GLY A 190 13.43 9.24 19.68
C GLY A 190 14.57 9.65 20.59
N THR A 191 14.27 9.59 21.88
CA THR A 191 15.22 9.78 22.97
C THR A 191 15.19 8.58 23.89
N VAL A 192 16.33 8.31 24.52
CA VAL A 192 16.46 7.30 25.56
C VAL A 192 17.13 7.98 26.74
N ASN A 193 16.46 7.97 27.90
CA ASN A 193 16.99 8.53 29.13
C ASN A 193 17.08 7.42 30.17
N PHE A 194 18.23 7.28 30.80
CA PHE A 194 18.45 6.36 31.91
C PHE A 194 18.83 7.15 33.17
N THR A 195 18.28 6.73 34.31
CA THR A 195 18.68 7.20 35.64
C THR A 195 18.62 6.06 36.63
N GLY A 196 19.71 5.82 37.37
CA GLY A 196 19.72 4.90 38.50
C GLY A 196 21.07 4.24 38.72
N LYS A 197 21.08 3.13 39.44
CA LYS A 197 22.26 2.37 39.81
C LYS A 197 22.53 1.25 38.81
N VAL A 198 23.78 1.17 38.39
CA VAL A 198 24.31 0.08 37.55
C VAL A 198 25.36 -0.70 38.33
N THR A 199 25.51 -1.98 38.00
CA THR A 199 26.48 -2.86 38.67
C THR A 199 27.79 -2.86 37.89
N ALA A 200 28.84 -2.32 38.48
CA ALA A 200 30.19 -2.32 37.92
C ALA A 200 31.12 -3.12 38.85
N GLY A 201 31.55 -4.30 38.39
CA GLY A 201 32.27 -5.28 39.21
C GLY A 201 31.42 -5.75 40.40
N ASN A 202 31.90 -5.52 41.63
CA ASN A 202 31.21 -5.85 42.88
C ASN A 202 30.48 -4.64 43.52
N SER A 203 30.43 -3.50 42.85
CA SER A 203 29.89 -2.25 43.40
C SER A 203 28.71 -1.72 42.59
N GLN A 204 27.77 -1.05 43.26
CA GLN A 204 26.70 -0.29 42.61
C GLN A 204 27.10 1.17 42.50
N GLN A 205 26.94 1.75 41.31
CA GLN A 205 27.28 3.15 41.03
C GLN A 205 26.08 3.85 40.40
N GLU A 206 25.85 5.10 40.80
CA GLU A 206 24.86 5.96 40.17
C GLU A 206 25.29 6.31 38.74
N SER A 207 24.33 6.27 37.83
CA SER A 207 24.53 6.58 36.42
C SER A 207 23.29 7.28 35.88
N SER A 208 23.54 8.29 35.05
CA SER A 208 22.51 9.05 34.37
C SER A 208 23.02 9.43 32.99
N TRP A 209 22.23 9.10 31.96
CA TRP A 209 22.61 9.41 30.60
C TRP A 209 21.40 9.56 29.69
N ALA A 210 21.59 10.33 28.61
CA ALA A 210 20.59 10.58 27.60
C ALA A 210 21.16 10.31 26.20
N GLY A 211 20.37 9.70 25.33
CA GLY A 211 20.67 9.38 23.94
C GLY A 211 19.55 9.85 23.03
N SER A 212 19.88 10.11 21.76
CA SER A 212 18.88 10.33 20.72
C SER A 212 19.15 9.46 19.50
N PHE A 213 18.09 9.16 18.76
CA PHE A 213 18.16 8.42 17.51
C PHE A 213 17.07 8.88 16.55
N GLN A 214 17.31 8.61 15.28
CA GLN A 214 16.35 8.77 14.21
C GLN A 214 16.35 7.48 13.38
N LEU A 215 15.15 7.03 13.02
CA LEU A 215 14.88 5.91 12.13
C LEU A 215 14.14 6.40 10.90
N MET A 216 14.52 5.85 9.75
CA MET A 216 13.72 5.89 8.53
C MET A 216 13.42 4.46 8.11
N LEU A 217 12.14 4.11 8.08
CA LEU A 217 11.67 2.79 7.68
C LEU A 217 10.89 2.93 6.39
N SER A 218 11.06 1.99 5.47
CA SER A 218 10.25 1.92 4.25
C SER A 218 9.90 0.47 3.98
N ASN A 219 8.61 0.15 4.01
CA ASN A 219 8.11 -1.13 3.53
C ASN A 219 7.47 -0.94 2.16
N ASN A 220 7.84 -1.81 1.23
CA ASN A 220 7.38 -1.79 -0.13
C ASN A 220 6.84 -3.16 -0.50
N HIS A 221 5.57 -3.18 -0.90
CA HIS A 221 4.99 -4.29 -1.65
C HIS A 221 5.00 -3.90 -3.13
N SER A 222 5.59 -4.72 -3.97
CA SER A 222 5.60 -4.50 -5.42
C SER A 222 4.88 -5.64 -6.13
N ARG A 223 4.15 -5.30 -7.19
CA ARG A 223 3.62 -6.25 -8.18
C ARG A 223 4.12 -5.82 -9.55
N ARG A 224 4.81 -6.70 -10.24
CA ARG A 224 5.44 -6.43 -11.55
C ARG A 224 5.07 -7.51 -12.55
N LEU A 225 5.14 -7.17 -13.83
CA LEU A 225 5.06 -8.13 -14.93
C LEU A 225 6.42 -8.30 -15.55
N GLU A 226 6.85 -9.54 -15.70
CA GLU A 226 8.13 -9.90 -16.31
C GLU A 226 7.87 -10.85 -17.46
N TYR A 227 8.30 -10.50 -18.67
CA TYR A 227 8.20 -11.40 -19.80
C TYR A 227 9.27 -12.50 -19.68
N GLN A 228 8.84 -13.76 -19.76
CA GLN A 228 9.73 -14.90 -19.77
C GLN A 228 9.67 -15.59 -21.14
N PRO A 229 10.74 -15.52 -21.95
CA PRO A 229 10.82 -16.27 -23.18
C PRO A 229 10.93 -17.78 -22.87
N ASN A 230 10.38 -18.60 -23.74
CA ASN A 230 10.65 -20.03 -23.75
C ASN A 230 11.86 -20.30 -24.64
N LEU A 231 12.82 -21.08 -24.14
CA LEU A 231 14.02 -21.44 -24.89
C LEU A 231 13.73 -22.36 -26.10
N PRO A 232 12.83 -23.36 -26.01
CA PRO A 232 12.47 -24.16 -27.17
C PRO A 232 11.66 -23.33 -28.16
N SER A 233 12.09 -23.26 -29.42
CA SER A 233 11.32 -22.64 -30.51
C SER A 233 10.21 -23.53 -31.05
N GLN A 234 10.25 -24.85 -30.77
CA GLN A 234 9.24 -25.84 -31.16
C GLN A 234 8.14 -26.02 -30.09
N ILE A 235 7.54 -24.92 -29.65
CA ILE A 235 6.45 -24.91 -28.68
C ILE A 235 5.34 -23.97 -29.17
N SER A 236 4.09 -24.21 -28.75
CA SER A 236 2.92 -23.44 -29.19
C SER A 236 2.90 -21.97 -28.74
N PHE A 237 3.86 -21.51 -27.92
CA PHE A 237 3.96 -20.13 -27.45
C PHE A 237 5.41 -19.72 -27.17
N ALA A 238 5.86 -18.59 -27.72
CA ALA A 238 7.25 -18.12 -27.61
C ALA A 238 7.70 -17.73 -26.19
N GLY A 239 6.75 -17.50 -25.29
CA GLY A 239 7.00 -17.06 -23.93
C GLY A 239 5.69 -16.62 -23.26
N GLY A 240 5.78 -16.07 -22.07
CA GLY A 240 4.61 -15.53 -21.38
C GLY A 240 5.00 -14.60 -20.24
N TYR A 241 4.03 -13.82 -19.78
CA TYR A 241 4.25 -12.94 -18.64
C TYR A 241 4.14 -13.69 -17.32
N LEU A 242 5.03 -13.34 -16.41
CA LEU A 242 5.00 -13.72 -15.02
C LEU A 242 4.58 -12.52 -14.18
N GLU A 243 3.55 -12.68 -13.35
CA GLU A 243 3.27 -11.76 -12.26
C GLU A 243 4.21 -12.08 -11.10
N VAL A 244 5.01 -11.10 -10.71
CA VAL A 244 5.95 -11.20 -9.58
C VAL A 244 5.52 -10.23 -8.49
N ARG A 245 5.29 -10.75 -7.28
CA ARG A 245 5.02 -9.96 -6.08
C ARG A 245 6.17 -10.09 -5.11
N GLN A 246 6.63 -8.97 -4.56
CA GLN A 246 7.78 -8.96 -3.67
C GLN A 246 7.65 -7.90 -2.61
N ASP A 247 7.92 -8.31 -1.37
CA ASP A 247 7.93 -7.48 -0.17
C ASP A 247 9.38 -7.10 0.17
N THR A 248 9.62 -5.84 0.51
CA THR A 248 10.94 -5.34 0.91
C THR A 248 10.82 -4.27 1.97
N GLY A 249 11.45 -4.49 3.11
CA GLY A 249 11.63 -3.52 4.17
C GLY A 249 13.05 -2.95 4.14
N THR A 250 13.18 -1.64 4.29
CA THR A 250 14.45 -0.93 4.48
C THR A 250 14.39 -0.18 5.80
N LEU A 251 15.41 -0.37 6.62
CA LEU A 251 15.63 0.36 7.85
C LEU A 251 16.92 1.16 7.68
N GLN A 252 16.85 2.45 7.95
CA GLN A 252 18.00 3.33 8.07
C GLN A 252 17.96 4.01 9.43
N TYR A 253 19.14 4.26 9.99
CA TYR A 253 19.22 4.92 11.27
C TYR A 253 20.41 5.83 11.40
N THR A 254 20.23 6.84 12.25
CA THR A 254 21.31 7.65 12.80
C THR A 254 21.11 7.77 14.30
N SER A 255 22.17 7.75 15.09
CA SER A 255 22.08 7.93 16.53
C SER A 255 23.20 8.80 17.07
N ASN A 256 22.92 9.38 18.23
CA ASN A 256 23.83 10.14 19.05
C ASN A 256 23.68 9.63 20.48
N LEU A 257 24.52 8.68 20.88
CA LEU A 257 24.46 7.98 22.16
C LEU A 257 25.71 8.27 23.01
N PRO A 258 25.65 8.17 24.35
CA PRO A 258 26.84 8.16 25.18
C PRO A 258 27.69 6.90 24.93
N ASP A 259 29.01 6.99 25.10
CA ASP A 259 29.85 5.78 25.15
C ASP A 259 29.67 5.10 26.52
N LEU A 260 29.08 3.90 26.50
CA LEU A 260 28.74 3.15 27.71
C LEU A 260 29.60 1.90 27.82
N GLU A 261 30.03 1.60 29.04
CA GLU A 261 30.57 0.29 29.42
C GLU A 261 29.89 -0.12 30.74
N ASN A 262 29.23 -1.28 30.75
CA ASN A 262 28.43 -1.78 31.88
C ASN A 262 27.40 -0.76 32.41
N GLY A 263 26.81 0.04 31.52
CA GLY A 263 25.82 1.07 31.87
C GLY A 263 26.39 2.35 32.48
N LEU A 264 27.71 2.48 32.58
CA LEU A 264 28.42 3.69 32.99
C LEU A 264 28.93 4.46 31.78
N VAL A 265 28.78 5.79 31.83
CA VAL A 265 29.35 6.71 30.83
C VAL A 265 30.87 6.72 30.99
N GLN A 266 31.58 6.24 29.96
CA GLN A 266 33.05 6.16 29.98
C GLN A 266 33.71 7.49 29.60
N ASP A 267 33.10 8.20 28.66
CA ASP A 267 33.62 9.46 28.12
C ASP A 267 32.48 10.44 27.88
N SER A 268 32.78 11.73 28.05
CA SER A 268 31.93 12.83 27.60
C SER A 268 31.68 12.83 26.09
N ARG A 269 32.55 12.16 25.31
CA ARG A 269 32.40 12.02 23.86
C ARG A 269 31.11 11.26 23.51
N ARG A 270 30.40 11.81 22.53
CA ARG A 270 29.19 11.22 21.97
C ARG A 270 29.53 10.28 20.84
N LEU A 271 28.95 9.09 20.85
CA LEU A 271 29.00 8.13 19.76
C LEU A 271 27.93 8.47 18.73
N GLN A 272 28.37 8.99 17.58
CA GLN A 272 27.52 9.09 16.40
C GLN A 272 27.62 7.79 15.61
N SER A 273 26.47 7.25 15.21
CA SER A 273 26.42 6.02 14.42
C SER A 273 25.37 6.15 13.34
N THR A 274 25.64 5.56 12.19
CA THR A 274 24.67 5.45 11.10
C THR A 274 24.70 4.03 10.56
N GLY A 275 23.58 3.56 10.05
CA GLY A 275 23.53 2.23 9.46
C GLY A 275 22.26 2.02 8.64
N SER A 276 22.29 0.95 7.85
CA SER A 276 21.13 0.53 7.07
C SER A 276 21.04 -0.98 7.01
N HIS A 277 19.81 -1.47 7.07
CA HIS A 277 19.47 -2.88 6.94
C HIS A 277 18.30 -3.04 5.97
N GLN A 278 18.39 -4.06 5.13
CA GLN A 278 17.32 -4.42 4.21
C GLN A 278 16.85 -5.83 4.53
N LEU A 279 15.55 -6.05 4.37
CA LEU A 279 14.90 -7.35 4.49
C LEU A 279 14.00 -7.55 3.29
N THR A 280 14.30 -8.55 2.47
CA THR A 280 13.54 -8.86 1.25
C THR A 280 12.87 -10.22 1.41
N GLY A 281 11.57 -10.27 1.20
CA GLY A 281 10.78 -11.50 1.18
C GLY A 281 11.01 -12.31 -0.09
N LEU A 282 10.61 -13.58 -0.07
CA LEU A 282 10.69 -14.43 -1.25
C LEU A 282 9.65 -13.97 -2.28
N PRO A 283 10.03 -13.81 -3.57
CA PRO A 283 9.09 -13.37 -4.57
C PRO A 283 8.01 -14.43 -4.80
N ARG A 284 6.75 -14.01 -4.72
CA ARG A 284 5.59 -14.82 -5.12
C ARG A 284 5.37 -14.67 -6.60
N GLN A 285 5.38 -15.78 -7.32
CA GLN A 285 5.35 -15.79 -8.78
C GLN A 285 4.11 -16.52 -9.31
N LYS A 286 3.43 -15.94 -10.29
CA LYS A 286 2.28 -16.56 -10.96
C LYS A 286 2.39 -16.37 -12.47
N ARG A 287 2.42 -17.47 -13.22
CA ARG A 287 2.42 -17.41 -14.68
C ARG A 287 1.04 -17.00 -15.19
N LEU A 288 1.01 -16.06 -16.13
CA LEU A 288 -0.21 -15.58 -16.75
C LEU A 288 -0.53 -16.36 -18.03
N PRO A 289 -1.81 -16.43 -18.43
CA PRO A 289 -2.19 -16.97 -19.72
C PRO A 289 -1.46 -16.28 -20.88
N VAL A 290 -1.11 -17.04 -21.91
CA VAL A 290 -0.53 -16.50 -23.14
C VAL A 290 -1.64 -16.35 -24.18
N PRO A 291 -2.08 -15.12 -24.48
CA PRO A 291 -3.15 -14.89 -25.44
C PRO A 291 -2.65 -15.16 -26.86
N LEU A 292 -3.47 -15.83 -27.66
CA LEU A 292 -3.18 -16.08 -29.08
C LEU A 292 -3.72 -14.94 -29.93
N LEU A 293 -2.91 -13.90 -30.18
CA LEU A 293 -3.27 -12.74 -31.00
C LEU A 293 -2.40 -12.72 -32.25
N ARG A 294 -3.00 -13.03 -33.41
CA ARG A 294 -2.26 -13.28 -34.66
C ARG A 294 -1.83 -12.01 -35.40
N ASP A 295 -2.60 -10.94 -35.25
CA ASP A 295 -2.47 -9.69 -36.01
C ASP A 295 -1.63 -8.61 -35.32
N ILE A 296 -1.01 -8.93 -34.19
CA ILE A 296 -0.11 -8.01 -33.47
C ILE A 296 1.37 -8.38 -33.63
N GLN A 297 1.69 -9.49 -34.30
CA GLN A 297 3.07 -9.91 -34.52
C GLN A 297 3.83 -8.83 -35.32
N GLY A 298 4.97 -8.38 -34.77
CA GLY A 298 5.77 -7.30 -35.38
C GLY A 298 5.16 -5.90 -35.27
N HIS A 299 3.99 -5.75 -34.64
CA HIS A 299 3.39 -4.44 -34.40
C HIS A 299 4.12 -3.72 -33.26
N TRP A 300 4.29 -2.40 -33.35
CA TRP A 300 5.02 -1.62 -32.33
C TRP A 300 4.43 -1.76 -30.91
N ALA A 301 3.11 -1.92 -30.82
CA ALA A 301 2.38 -2.12 -29.55
C ALA A 301 2.27 -3.59 -29.11
N MET A 302 2.99 -4.51 -29.74
CA MET A 302 2.86 -5.96 -29.48
C MET A 302 3.03 -6.29 -28.00
N GLU A 303 4.08 -5.78 -27.36
CA GLU A 303 4.36 -6.04 -25.94
C GLU A 303 3.28 -5.46 -25.02
N ASP A 304 2.82 -4.25 -25.30
CA ASP A 304 1.75 -3.58 -24.55
C ASP A 304 0.45 -4.38 -24.62
N VAL A 305 0.06 -4.78 -25.83
CA VAL A 305 -1.16 -5.57 -26.04
C VAL A 305 -1.04 -6.94 -25.38
N LEU A 306 0.08 -7.65 -25.54
CA LEU A 306 0.28 -8.98 -24.97
C LEU A 306 0.27 -8.93 -23.43
N SER A 307 0.94 -7.97 -22.82
CA SER A 307 0.99 -7.85 -21.35
C SER A 307 -0.40 -7.60 -20.76
N LEU A 308 -1.18 -6.69 -21.35
CA LEU A 308 -2.55 -6.39 -20.94
C LEU A 308 -3.51 -7.55 -21.20
N ALA A 309 -3.40 -8.21 -22.36
CA ALA A 309 -4.22 -9.38 -22.66
C ALA A 309 -3.89 -10.56 -21.72
N SER A 310 -2.61 -10.76 -21.35
CA SER A 310 -2.20 -11.74 -20.34
C SER A 310 -2.76 -11.45 -18.94
N LEU A 311 -2.98 -10.18 -18.58
CA LEU A 311 -3.70 -9.80 -17.35
C LEU A 311 -5.20 -10.07 -17.43
N GLY A 312 -5.74 -10.33 -18.62
CA GLY A 312 -7.17 -10.44 -18.85
C GLY A 312 -7.86 -9.09 -19.08
N ALA A 313 -7.12 -8.03 -19.45
CA ALA A 313 -7.69 -6.69 -19.66
C ALA A 313 -8.56 -6.57 -20.93
N PHE A 314 -8.40 -7.50 -21.87
CA PHE A 314 -9.20 -7.56 -23.10
C PHE A 314 -9.99 -8.88 -23.19
N PRO A 315 -10.93 -9.11 -22.25
CA PRO A 315 -11.79 -10.29 -22.28
C PRO A 315 -12.61 -10.30 -23.57
N GLY A 316 -12.57 -11.40 -24.32
CA GLY A 316 -13.29 -11.53 -25.59
C GLY A 316 -12.51 -11.09 -26.84
N ALA A 317 -11.26 -10.63 -26.71
CA ALA A 317 -10.37 -10.57 -27.85
C ALA A 317 -10.19 -12.00 -28.40
N GLY A 318 -10.75 -12.27 -29.58
CA GLY A 318 -10.58 -13.56 -30.26
C GLY A 318 -9.14 -13.73 -30.75
N ALA A 319 -8.95 -14.50 -31.83
CA ALA A 319 -7.63 -14.68 -32.41
C ALA A 319 -7.03 -13.40 -33.04
N TYR A 320 -7.83 -12.34 -33.18
CA TYR A 320 -7.48 -11.07 -33.81
C TYR A 320 -7.85 -9.92 -32.87
N PHE A 321 -6.86 -9.11 -32.52
CA PHE A 321 -7.02 -7.98 -31.61
C PHE A 321 -7.49 -6.70 -32.31
N GLY A 322 -7.17 -6.53 -33.59
CA GLY A 322 -7.45 -5.34 -34.39
C GLY A 322 -6.71 -4.10 -33.89
N PRO A 323 -5.36 -4.06 -33.87
CA PRO A 323 -4.60 -2.97 -33.22
C PRO A 323 -4.92 -1.57 -33.76
N ARG A 324 -5.37 -1.45 -35.01
CA ARG A 324 -5.74 -0.17 -35.65
C ARG A 324 -7.21 0.20 -35.50
N LEU A 325 -8.05 -0.70 -34.99
CA LEU A 325 -9.47 -0.40 -34.75
C LEU A 325 -9.61 0.64 -33.64
N PRO A 326 -10.67 1.46 -33.65
CA PRO A 326 -10.99 2.34 -32.55
C PRO A 326 -11.08 1.58 -31.21
N MET A 327 -10.50 2.15 -30.16
CA MET A 327 -10.72 1.69 -28.80
C MET A 327 -12.12 2.10 -28.36
N LEU A 328 -12.98 1.10 -28.14
CA LEU A 328 -14.33 1.31 -27.65
C LEU A 328 -14.30 1.64 -26.16
N ARG A 329 -15.26 2.44 -25.74
CA ARG A 329 -15.41 2.92 -24.37
C ARG A 329 -15.67 1.77 -23.38
N GLY A 330 -16.45 0.76 -23.78
CA GLY A 330 -16.70 -0.44 -22.99
C GLY A 330 -15.44 -1.27 -22.78
N ASP A 331 -14.70 -1.54 -23.85
CA ASP A 331 -13.44 -2.29 -23.80
C ASP A 331 -12.40 -1.59 -22.92
N PHE A 332 -12.29 -0.27 -23.05
CA PHE A 332 -11.39 0.52 -22.19
C PHE A 332 -11.81 0.47 -20.72
N ALA A 333 -13.12 0.49 -20.42
CA ALA A 333 -13.62 0.37 -19.05
C ALA A 333 -13.29 -1.00 -18.45
N ALA A 334 -13.49 -2.09 -19.19
CA ALA A 334 -13.15 -3.44 -18.74
C ALA A 334 -11.63 -3.60 -18.51
N ALA A 335 -10.82 -3.07 -19.42
CA ALA A 335 -9.36 -3.04 -19.28
C ALA A 335 -8.93 -2.24 -18.06
N LEU A 336 -9.53 -1.06 -17.85
CA LEU A 336 -9.24 -0.20 -16.71
C LEU A 336 -9.51 -0.93 -15.38
N VAL A 337 -10.69 -1.55 -15.22
CA VAL A 337 -11.04 -2.32 -14.01
C VAL A 337 -9.99 -3.40 -13.72
N THR A 338 -9.55 -4.13 -14.76
CA THR A 338 -8.55 -5.19 -14.62
C THR A 338 -7.20 -4.63 -14.16
N VAL A 339 -6.74 -3.56 -14.82
CA VAL A 339 -5.47 -2.91 -14.54
C VAL A 339 -5.46 -2.25 -13.16
N THR A 340 -6.57 -1.64 -12.75
CA THR A 340 -6.68 -0.92 -11.48
C THR A 340 -7.10 -1.82 -10.33
N GLY A 341 -7.53 -3.06 -10.59
CA GLY A 341 -8.01 -3.99 -9.58
C GLY A 341 -9.29 -3.50 -8.90
N LEU A 342 -10.10 -2.71 -9.60
CA LEU A 342 -11.35 -2.19 -9.03
C LEU A 342 -12.29 -3.34 -8.70
N SER A 343 -12.85 -3.30 -7.49
CA SER A 343 -13.85 -4.27 -7.05
C SER A 343 -15.11 -4.15 -7.89
N LEU A 344 -15.57 -5.29 -8.43
CA LEU A 344 -16.84 -5.35 -9.13
C LEU A 344 -18.00 -5.33 -8.13
N PRO A 345 -19.06 -4.53 -8.36
CA PRO A 345 -20.28 -4.57 -7.57
C PRO A 345 -20.87 -5.99 -7.55
N GLN A 346 -21.21 -6.46 -6.35
CA GLN A 346 -21.82 -7.78 -6.18
C GLN A 346 -23.31 -7.73 -6.55
N PRO A 347 -23.86 -8.80 -7.15
CA PRO A 347 -25.30 -8.92 -7.33
C PRO A 347 -26.02 -8.91 -5.98
N PRO A 348 -27.29 -8.46 -5.93
CA PRO A 348 -28.08 -8.49 -4.71
C PRO A 348 -28.11 -9.91 -4.12
N ALA A 349 -27.94 -10.01 -2.81
CA ALA A 349 -27.86 -11.30 -2.11
C ALA A 349 -29.14 -12.13 -2.33
N ALA A 350 -28.97 -13.42 -2.60
CA ALA A 350 -30.09 -14.34 -2.70
C ALA A 350 -30.89 -14.36 -1.38
N PRO A 351 -32.23 -14.51 -1.44
CA PRO A 351 -33.06 -14.54 -0.25
C PRO A 351 -32.62 -15.69 0.68
N ARG A 352 -32.57 -15.40 1.99
CA ARG A 352 -32.33 -16.44 3.01
C ARG A 352 -33.47 -17.46 2.95
N ARG A 353 -33.16 -18.75 3.14
CA ARG A 353 -34.19 -19.81 3.25
C ARG A 353 -35.23 -19.40 4.32
N GLY A 354 -36.49 -19.24 3.90
CA GLY A 354 -37.60 -18.79 4.76
C GLY A 354 -38.03 -17.32 4.58
N ALA A 355 -37.34 -16.54 3.74
CA ALA A 355 -37.83 -15.21 3.37
C ALA A 355 -39.10 -15.31 2.52
N ARG A 356 -40.17 -14.61 2.94
CA ARG A 356 -41.51 -14.69 2.34
C ARG A 356 -41.66 -13.80 1.09
N ALA A 357 -40.71 -12.91 0.82
CA ALA A 357 -40.69 -12.02 -0.33
C ALA A 357 -39.57 -12.43 -1.29
N ALA A 358 -39.90 -12.53 -2.59
CA ALA A 358 -38.89 -12.64 -3.63
C ALA A 358 -38.02 -11.37 -3.65
N PRO A 359 -36.70 -11.46 -3.87
CA PRO A 359 -35.86 -10.27 -4.03
C PRO A 359 -36.39 -9.44 -5.21
N GLU A 360 -36.44 -8.12 -5.03
CA GLU A 360 -36.77 -7.21 -6.13
C GLU A 360 -35.70 -7.35 -7.22
N PRO A 361 -36.10 -7.49 -8.51
CA PRO A 361 -35.14 -7.64 -9.59
C PRO A 361 -34.27 -6.38 -9.68
N GLU A 362 -32.96 -6.58 -9.83
CA GLU A 362 -32.04 -5.46 -10.04
C GLU A 362 -32.46 -4.69 -11.29
N GLN A 363 -32.50 -3.36 -11.18
CA GLN A 363 -32.78 -2.48 -12.31
C GLN A 363 -31.48 -2.03 -12.98
N PRO A 364 -31.43 -1.97 -14.32
CA PRO A 364 -30.24 -1.49 -15.02
C PRO A 364 -30.03 0.00 -14.73
N ILE A 365 -28.82 0.38 -14.35
CA ILE A 365 -28.46 1.80 -14.16
C ILE A 365 -28.19 2.51 -15.49
N PHE A 366 -27.95 1.73 -16.55
CA PHE A 366 -27.74 2.22 -17.91
C PHE A 366 -28.85 1.67 -18.82
N ALA A 367 -29.60 2.56 -19.46
CA ALA A 367 -30.67 2.22 -20.38
C ALA A 367 -30.17 1.53 -21.66
N ASP A 368 -28.92 1.77 -22.05
CA ASP A 368 -28.29 1.21 -23.24
C ASP A 368 -27.44 -0.04 -22.97
N VAL A 369 -27.44 -0.56 -21.73
CA VAL A 369 -26.70 -1.78 -21.38
C VAL A 369 -27.58 -2.71 -20.52
N PRO A 370 -27.93 -3.91 -21.01
CA PRO A 370 -28.67 -4.87 -20.21
C PRO A 370 -27.79 -5.43 -19.07
N ILE A 371 -28.41 -5.81 -17.94
CA ILE A 371 -27.69 -6.40 -16.79
C ILE A 371 -26.97 -7.70 -17.16
N THR A 372 -27.46 -8.40 -18.18
CA THR A 372 -26.89 -9.64 -18.72
C THR A 372 -25.66 -9.41 -19.60
N ASP A 373 -25.32 -8.17 -19.94
CA ASP A 373 -24.09 -7.84 -20.64
C ASP A 373 -22.87 -8.29 -19.82
N THR A 374 -21.91 -8.94 -20.48
CA THR A 374 -20.72 -9.51 -19.84
C THR A 374 -19.92 -8.47 -19.04
N PHE A 375 -19.94 -7.22 -19.47
CA PHE A 375 -19.20 -6.11 -18.86
C PHE A 375 -20.07 -5.12 -18.10
N TYR A 376 -21.37 -5.40 -17.93
CA TYR A 376 -22.28 -4.53 -17.16
C TYR A 376 -21.69 -4.14 -15.79
N ARG A 377 -21.15 -5.11 -15.05
CA ARG A 377 -20.50 -4.87 -13.73
C ARG A 377 -19.23 -4.02 -13.82
N HIS A 378 -18.46 -4.12 -14.92
CA HIS A 378 -17.27 -3.31 -15.13
C HIS A 378 -17.66 -1.85 -15.35
N TYR A 379 -18.72 -1.62 -16.13
CA TYR A 379 -19.28 -0.28 -16.36
C TYR A 379 -19.82 0.32 -15.07
N GLN A 380 -20.53 -0.47 -14.26
CA GLN A 380 -20.96 -0.05 -12.93
C GLN A 380 -19.77 0.34 -12.04
N ALA A 381 -18.70 -0.47 -12.02
CA ALA A 381 -17.52 -0.21 -11.19
C ALA A 381 -16.85 1.12 -11.55
N VAL A 382 -16.58 1.37 -12.84
CA VAL A 382 -15.93 2.64 -13.27
C VAL A 382 -16.85 3.85 -13.10
N PHE A 383 -18.16 3.67 -13.18
CA PHE A 383 -19.14 4.73 -12.96
C PHE A 383 -19.26 5.10 -11.49
N GLN A 384 -19.42 4.11 -10.60
CA GLN A 384 -19.49 4.32 -9.15
C GLN A 384 -18.18 4.88 -8.60
N ALA A 385 -17.03 4.45 -9.14
CA ALA A 385 -15.71 4.98 -8.84
C ALA A 385 -15.48 6.40 -9.42
N GLY A 386 -16.45 6.96 -10.15
CA GLY A 386 -16.35 8.27 -10.78
C GLY A 386 -15.36 8.36 -11.94
N LEU A 387 -14.71 7.26 -12.34
CA LEU A 387 -13.70 7.21 -13.38
C LEU A 387 -14.27 7.51 -14.75
N MET A 388 -15.46 6.99 -15.05
CA MET A 388 -16.11 7.13 -16.35
C MET A 388 -17.58 7.50 -16.15
N GLN A 389 -17.93 8.72 -16.52
CA GLN A 389 -19.32 9.21 -16.49
C GLN A 389 -20.05 8.84 -17.78
N GLY A 390 -21.35 8.56 -17.70
CA GLY A 390 -22.18 8.33 -18.88
C GLY A 390 -22.11 9.46 -19.91
N THR A 391 -22.48 9.15 -21.15
CA THR A 391 -22.53 10.12 -22.26
C THR A 391 -23.80 10.98 -22.26
N GLY A 392 -24.77 10.58 -21.44
CA GLY A 392 -26.02 11.29 -21.19
C GLY A 392 -26.78 10.65 -20.03
N PRO A 393 -27.98 11.16 -19.70
CA PRO A 393 -28.81 10.62 -18.63
C PRO A 393 -29.12 9.14 -18.86
N GLY A 394 -28.58 8.28 -17.98
CA GLY A 394 -28.78 6.83 -18.05
C GLY A 394 -28.07 6.14 -19.22
N LEU A 395 -27.11 6.77 -19.93
CA LEU A 395 -26.42 6.15 -21.06
C LEU A 395 -24.92 5.96 -20.77
N PHE A 396 -24.40 4.75 -20.95
CA PHE A 396 -22.95 4.49 -20.82
C PHE A 396 -22.21 4.58 -22.16
N SER A 397 -22.87 4.17 -23.24
CA SER A 397 -22.38 4.10 -24.64
C SER A 397 -21.12 3.25 -24.81
N PRO A 398 -21.15 1.95 -24.49
CA PRO A 398 -19.98 1.08 -24.54
C PRO A 398 -19.39 0.94 -25.96
N GLN A 399 -20.23 1.07 -26.99
CA GLN A 399 -19.83 0.97 -28.41
C GLN A 399 -19.28 2.27 -29.00
N GLN A 400 -19.24 3.36 -28.21
CA GLN A 400 -18.66 4.62 -28.68
C GLN A 400 -17.12 4.57 -28.58
N ALA A 401 -16.44 5.11 -29.60
CA ALA A 401 -14.98 5.23 -29.56
C ALA A 401 -14.52 6.35 -28.60
N LEU A 402 -13.39 6.13 -27.93
CA LEU A 402 -12.80 7.13 -27.03
C LEU A 402 -11.82 8.05 -27.76
N THR A 403 -11.86 9.34 -27.43
CA THR A 403 -10.79 10.27 -27.81
C THR A 403 -9.60 10.17 -26.86
N ARG A 404 -8.44 10.60 -27.33
CA ARG A 404 -7.21 10.60 -26.53
C ARG A 404 -7.33 11.45 -25.26
N ALA A 405 -7.94 12.62 -25.33
CA ALA A 405 -8.19 13.46 -24.15
C ALA A 405 -9.10 12.78 -23.12
N GLN A 406 -10.11 12.00 -23.57
CA GLN A 406 -11.00 11.28 -22.67
C GLN A 406 -10.23 10.19 -21.90
N ALA A 407 -9.44 9.36 -22.60
CA ALA A 407 -8.65 8.32 -21.97
C ALA A 407 -7.64 8.89 -20.96
N ILE A 408 -6.92 9.95 -21.31
CA ILE A 408 -5.99 10.65 -20.41
C ILE A 408 -6.70 11.14 -19.16
N THR A 409 -7.87 11.76 -19.33
CA THR A 409 -8.67 12.28 -18.21
C THR A 409 -9.13 11.17 -17.28
N ILE A 410 -9.51 10.01 -17.82
CA ILE A 410 -9.89 8.84 -17.02
C ILE A 410 -8.71 8.34 -16.18
N LEU A 411 -7.52 8.22 -16.78
CA LEU A 411 -6.32 7.72 -16.08
C LEU A 411 -5.80 8.69 -15.02
N VAL A 412 -5.79 10.01 -15.30
CA VAL A 412 -5.40 10.99 -14.28
C VAL A 412 -6.42 11.07 -13.14
N ARG A 413 -7.72 10.92 -13.46
CA ARG A 413 -8.76 10.81 -12.44
C ARG A 413 -8.57 9.56 -11.58
N ALA A 414 -8.12 8.44 -12.15
CA ALA A 414 -7.80 7.24 -11.40
C ALA A 414 -6.70 7.46 -10.34
N LEU A 415 -5.72 8.31 -10.62
CA LEU A 415 -4.67 8.69 -9.66
C LEU A 415 -5.16 9.65 -8.57
N GLY A 416 -6.34 10.26 -8.72
CA GLY A 416 -6.84 11.31 -7.83
C GLY A 416 -6.10 12.64 -7.96
N LEU A 417 -5.30 12.83 -9.00
CA LEU A 417 -4.39 13.98 -9.13
C LEU A 417 -4.98 15.17 -9.90
N LYS A 418 -6.27 15.12 -10.26
CA LYS A 418 -6.91 16.12 -11.13
C LYS A 418 -6.88 17.55 -10.56
N HIS A 419 -6.87 17.71 -9.23
CA HIS A 419 -6.96 19.02 -8.57
C HIS A 419 -5.74 19.31 -7.67
N THR A 420 -4.57 18.86 -8.12
CA THR A 420 -3.31 19.07 -7.41
C THR A 420 -2.55 20.27 -7.94
N ASP A 421 -1.51 20.71 -7.24
CA ASP A 421 -0.59 21.77 -7.72
C ASP A 421 0.04 21.43 -9.08
N LEU A 422 0.07 20.15 -9.46
CA LEU A 422 0.50 19.74 -10.79
C LEU A 422 -0.41 20.30 -11.90
N ALA A 423 -1.67 20.62 -11.60
CA ALA A 423 -2.62 21.20 -12.54
C ALA A 423 -2.52 22.73 -12.68
N THR A 424 -1.89 23.45 -11.74
CA THR A 424 -2.01 24.93 -11.64
C THR A 424 -1.19 25.73 -12.66
N GLN A 425 -0.42 25.08 -13.53
CA GLN A 425 0.50 25.72 -14.47
C GLN A 425 0.08 25.44 -15.93
N GLY A 426 -1.17 25.82 -16.26
CA GLY A 426 -2.03 25.31 -17.33
C GLY A 426 -1.64 25.44 -18.81
N GLN A 427 -0.35 25.43 -19.16
CA GLN A 427 0.12 25.24 -20.55
C GLN A 427 1.03 24.02 -20.66
N THR A 428 0.71 23.16 -21.62
CA THR A 428 1.57 22.04 -22.02
C THR A 428 2.53 22.48 -23.12
N PRO A 429 3.66 21.78 -23.34
CA PRO A 429 4.57 22.11 -24.43
C PRO A 429 4.09 21.58 -25.79
N PHE A 430 2.87 21.06 -25.88
CA PHE A 430 2.35 20.50 -27.12
C PHE A 430 2.01 21.60 -28.12
N ARG A 431 2.33 21.35 -29.40
CA ARG A 431 2.05 22.31 -30.48
C ARG A 431 0.57 22.60 -30.66
N ASP A 432 -0.28 21.65 -30.30
CA ASP A 432 -1.74 21.72 -30.33
C ASP A 432 -2.36 21.90 -28.94
N ASP A 433 -1.66 22.57 -28.00
CA ASP A 433 -2.20 22.89 -26.67
C ASP A 433 -3.55 23.62 -26.74
N ALA A 434 -3.73 24.48 -27.75
CA ALA A 434 -4.99 25.19 -28.01
C ALA A 434 -6.15 24.25 -28.41
N ALA A 435 -5.85 23.06 -28.95
CA ALA A 435 -6.86 22.06 -29.32
C ALA A 435 -7.32 21.21 -28.11
N ILE A 436 -6.63 21.31 -26.96
CA ILE A 436 -6.99 20.58 -25.74
C ILE A 436 -8.28 21.18 -25.18
N PRO A 437 -9.37 20.38 -25.06
CA PRO A 437 -10.62 20.86 -24.51
C PRO A 437 -10.46 21.39 -23.07
N PRO A 438 -11.17 22.46 -22.67
CA PRO A 438 -11.03 23.02 -21.32
C PRO A 438 -11.20 22.00 -20.19
N TRP A 439 -12.14 21.05 -20.34
CA TRP A 439 -12.41 20.00 -19.34
C TRP A 439 -11.26 18.97 -19.19
N ALA A 440 -10.38 18.87 -20.20
CA ALA A 440 -9.26 17.93 -20.24
C ALA A 440 -7.92 18.60 -19.88
N ARG A 441 -7.86 19.93 -19.86
CA ARG A 441 -6.61 20.70 -19.75
C ARG A 441 -5.75 20.30 -18.55
N ASP A 442 -6.35 20.26 -17.37
CA ASP A 442 -5.66 19.85 -16.14
C ASP A 442 -5.13 18.43 -16.26
N ALA A 443 -5.96 17.51 -16.76
CA ALA A 443 -5.57 16.11 -16.89
C ALA A 443 -4.47 15.89 -17.93
N VAL A 444 -4.49 16.59 -19.05
CA VAL A 444 -3.40 16.49 -20.05
C VAL A 444 -2.11 17.10 -19.50
N THR A 445 -2.20 18.21 -18.76
CA THR A 445 -1.05 18.84 -18.10
C THR A 445 -0.42 17.91 -17.06
N VAL A 446 -1.23 17.34 -16.17
CA VAL A 446 -0.78 16.35 -15.18
C VAL A 446 -0.22 15.11 -15.89
N GLY A 447 -0.94 14.57 -16.88
CA GLY A 447 -0.49 13.40 -17.65
C GLY A 447 0.85 13.61 -18.35
N TYR A 448 1.12 14.81 -18.86
CA TYR A 448 2.42 15.17 -19.42
C TYR A 448 3.51 15.20 -18.34
N ARG A 449 3.26 15.87 -17.21
CA ARG A 449 4.22 16.00 -16.10
C ARG A 449 4.61 14.67 -15.48
N LEU A 450 3.66 13.74 -15.42
CA LEU A 450 3.89 12.37 -14.92
C LEU A 450 4.50 11.44 -15.97
N GLY A 451 4.77 11.90 -17.19
CA GLY A 451 5.29 11.08 -18.29
C GLY A 451 4.29 10.05 -18.84
N LEU A 452 3.01 10.12 -18.43
CA LEU A 452 1.93 9.25 -18.92
C LEU A 452 1.57 9.58 -20.38
N VAL A 453 1.64 10.87 -20.71
CA VAL A 453 1.29 11.43 -22.01
C VAL A 453 2.51 12.06 -22.64
N MET A 454 2.92 11.48 -23.76
CA MET A 454 3.94 12.06 -24.62
C MET A 454 3.27 12.51 -25.93
N GLY A 455 3.78 13.59 -26.50
CA GLY A 455 3.43 13.98 -27.86
C GLY A 455 3.93 12.94 -28.87
N ASN A 456 3.44 13.01 -30.09
CA ASN A 456 4.09 12.31 -31.20
C ASN A 456 5.47 12.93 -31.51
N GLU A 457 6.19 12.39 -32.49
CA GLU A 457 7.50 12.89 -32.91
C GLU A 457 7.49 14.37 -33.31
N ASP A 458 6.35 14.86 -33.80
CA ASP A 458 6.13 16.25 -34.20
C ASP A 458 5.75 17.18 -33.03
N GLY A 459 5.59 16.65 -31.81
CA GLY A 459 5.22 17.41 -30.61
C GLY A 459 3.72 17.67 -30.44
N PHE A 460 2.84 16.90 -31.08
CA PHE A 460 1.38 17.00 -30.98
C PHE A 460 0.79 15.98 -30.00
N VAL A 461 -0.23 16.39 -29.24
CA VAL A 461 -0.99 15.51 -28.34
C VAL A 461 -2.27 14.97 -28.97
N LEU A 462 -2.76 15.55 -30.07
CA LEU A 462 -3.93 15.08 -30.83
C LEU A 462 -5.15 14.77 -29.92
N PRO A 463 -5.59 15.72 -29.09
CA PRO A 463 -6.49 15.44 -27.95
C PRO A 463 -7.87 14.96 -28.40
N ASN A 464 -8.33 15.40 -29.58
CA ASN A 464 -9.65 15.07 -30.14
C ASN A 464 -9.63 13.85 -31.07
N GLN A 465 -8.44 13.28 -31.35
CA GLN A 465 -8.34 12.08 -32.17
C GLN A 465 -8.85 10.85 -31.42
N VAL A 466 -9.55 9.98 -32.13
CA VAL A 466 -9.96 8.66 -31.63
C VAL A 466 -8.74 7.78 -31.43
N LEU A 467 -8.62 7.19 -30.24
CA LEU A 467 -7.54 6.24 -29.95
C LEU A 467 -7.76 4.93 -30.69
N SER A 468 -6.71 4.41 -31.32
CA SER A 468 -6.66 3.01 -31.73
C SER A 468 -6.49 2.08 -30.52
N ARG A 469 -6.82 0.80 -30.68
CA ARG A 469 -6.62 -0.22 -29.62
C ARG A 469 -5.15 -0.36 -29.22
N ALA A 470 -4.22 -0.22 -30.18
CA ALA A 470 -2.79 -0.20 -29.91
C ALA A 470 -2.36 1.01 -29.05
N GLU A 471 -2.80 2.21 -29.40
CA GLU A 471 -2.45 3.42 -28.64
C GLU A 471 -3.04 3.43 -27.24
N ALA A 472 -4.28 2.94 -27.09
CA ALA A 472 -4.91 2.76 -25.79
C ALA A 472 -4.16 1.74 -24.92
N SER A 473 -3.69 0.64 -25.52
CA SER A 473 -2.87 -0.37 -24.84
C SER A 473 -1.55 0.22 -24.36
N ALA A 474 -0.84 0.94 -25.23
CA ALA A 474 0.40 1.63 -24.85
C ALA A 474 0.20 2.66 -23.74
N LEU A 475 -0.93 3.39 -23.76
CA LEU A 475 -1.28 4.34 -22.70
C LEU A 475 -1.56 3.64 -21.37
N LEU A 476 -2.30 2.52 -21.36
CA LEU A 476 -2.53 1.70 -20.17
C LEU A 476 -1.24 1.07 -19.63
N SER A 477 -0.35 0.60 -20.50
CA SER A 477 0.98 0.10 -20.10
C SER A 477 1.83 1.18 -19.44
N ARG A 478 1.85 2.41 -20.00
CA ARG A 478 2.54 3.55 -19.36
C ARG A 478 1.95 3.86 -17.99
N PHE A 479 0.62 3.81 -17.86
CA PHE A 479 -0.05 3.97 -16.58
C PHE A 479 0.35 2.90 -15.55
N ILE A 480 0.40 1.63 -15.95
CA ILE A 480 0.90 0.54 -15.10
C ILE A 480 2.35 0.81 -14.69
N ARG A 481 3.21 1.19 -15.64
CA ARG A 481 4.62 1.46 -15.37
C ARG A 481 4.79 2.60 -14.35
N TYR A 482 4.06 3.70 -14.52
CA TYR A 482 4.05 4.82 -13.57
C TYR A 482 3.70 4.34 -12.16
N LEU A 483 2.63 3.55 -12.03
CA LEU A 483 2.22 2.96 -10.75
C LEU A 483 3.29 2.03 -10.15
N GLN A 484 4.00 1.26 -10.97
CA GLN A 484 5.03 0.32 -10.52
C GLN A 484 6.35 0.98 -10.11
N THR A 485 6.71 2.11 -10.72
CA THR A 485 8.09 2.65 -10.68
C THR A 485 8.13 4.10 -10.22
N GLU A 486 7.57 5.02 -11.00
CA GLU A 486 7.68 6.47 -10.76
C GLU A 486 7.03 6.90 -9.45
N MET A 487 5.83 6.37 -9.15
CA MET A 487 5.14 6.71 -7.90
C MET A 487 5.91 6.22 -6.66
N LYS A 488 6.61 5.09 -6.79
CA LYS A 488 7.52 4.58 -5.76
C LYS A 488 8.71 5.50 -5.56
N ALA A 489 9.33 5.95 -6.65
CA ALA A 489 10.48 6.84 -6.62
C ALA A 489 10.14 8.18 -5.97
N GLU A 490 9.01 8.78 -6.35
CA GLU A 490 8.56 10.08 -5.79
C GLU A 490 8.41 10.02 -4.27
N TYR A 491 7.72 9.01 -3.74
CA TYR A 491 7.52 8.88 -2.30
C TYR A 491 8.82 8.59 -1.57
N ARG A 492 9.70 7.75 -2.13
CA ARG A 492 11.02 7.50 -1.54
C ARG A 492 11.85 8.79 -1.49
N GLU A 493 11.96 9.51 -2.60
CA GLU A 493 12.90 10.63 -2.74
C GLU A 493 12.41 11.89 -2.03
N ARG A 494 11.12 12.23 -2.13
CA ARG A 494 10.58 13.40 -1.42
C ARG A 494 10.62 13.24 0.10
N ILE A 495 10.48 12.03 0.63
CA ILE A 495 10.55 11.80 2.09
C ILE A 495 12.00 11.84 2.59
N LEU A 496 12.95 11.30 1.82
CA LEU A 496 14.38 11.37 2.17
C LEU A 496 14.94 12.81 2.13
N HIS A 497 14.32 13.69 1.35
CA HIS A 497 14.77 15.07 1.16
C HIS A 497 13.87 16.14 1.81
N PHE A 498 12.81 15.75 2.52
CA PHE A 498 12.01 16.69 3.30
C PHE A 498 12.84 17.15 4.51
N ARG A 499 13.49 18.31 4.38
CA ARG A 499 14.29 18.97 5.41
C ARG A 499 13.48 20.02 6.14
#